data_AF-A0AAV4JTK5-F1
#
_entry.id   AF-A0AAV4JTK5-F1
#
_cell.length_a   1.000
_cell.length_b   1.000
_cell.length_c   1.000
_cell.angle_alpha   90.00
_cell.angle_beta   90.00
_cell.angle_gamma   90.00
#
_symmetry.space_group_name_H-M   'P 1'
#
loop_
_entity.id
_entity.type
_entity.pdbx_description
1 polymer ?
#
loop_
_entity_poly.entity_id
_entity_poly.type
_entity_poly.pdbx_seq_one_letter_code
_entity_poly.pdbx_strand_id
1 'polypeptide(L)'
;MAVSNSPGQRTSDVNSESILRPLRDGLGGSFRVTKFDTPALPIHAFAFAIGRFRQKTKNSTQHTVTVYARDSDIGMTQHALDRSVEILDHINTYLNYSLKSAHPKIGIVPAPNVGGYSTPGLIFLSEANLFYQDGKSPAELEEKVTFELAYQLAKLVKNKKKK
;
A
#
# COMPACT_ATOMS: atom_id res chain seq x y z
N MET A 1 24.80 19.84 -34.17
CA MET A 1 25.33 19.75 -32.80
C MET A 1 24.26 19.10 -31.94
N ALA A 2 24.45 17.84 -31.56
CA ALA A 2 23.51 17.09 -30.73
C ALA A 2 23.96 17.20 -29.25
N VAL A 3 23.06 17.62 -28.36
CA VAL A 3 23.32 17.68 -26.93
C VAL A 3 23.01 16.30 -26.34
N SER A 4 24.04 15.59 -25.91
CA SER A 4 23.90 14.34 -25.16
C SER A 4 23.54 14.65 -23.71
N ASN A 5 22.42 14.13 -23.22
CA ASN A 5 22.16 14.12 -21.79
C ASN A 5 22.65 12.80 -21.19
N SER A 6 23.65 12.88 -20.32
CA SER A 6 24.17 11.74 -19.55
C SER A 6 23.15 11.29 -18.48
N PRO A 7 23.04 9.98 -18.20
CA PRO A 7 22.15 9.47 -17.17
C PRO A 7 22.78 9.72 -15.79
N GLY A 8 22.28 10.72 -15.06
CA GLY A 8 22.82 11.05 -13.74
C GLY A 8 22.41 12.39 -13.14
N GLN A 9 21.73 13.27 -13.88
CA GLN A 9 21.18 14.49 -13.28
C GLN A 9 19.91 14.15 -12.48
N ARG A 10 20.10 14.06 -11.15
CA ARG A 10 19.05 14.25 -10.16
C ARG A 10 18.30 15.53 -10.57
N THR A 11 17.00 15.40 -10.84
CA THR A 11 16.12 16.55 -11.02
C THR A 11 16.13 17.33 -9.71
N SER A 12 17.02 18.32 -9.64
CA SER A 12 17.07 19.32 -8.60
C SER A 12 15.71 20.02 -8.53
N ASP A 13 15.11 19.98 -7.35
CA ASP A 13 14.12 20.93 -6.84
C ASP A 13 13.21 21.54 -7.90
N VAL A 14 12.21 20.75 -8.34
CA VAL A 14 10.99 21.38 -8.82
C VAL A 14 10.48 22.22 -7.65
N ASN A 15 10.64 23.54 -7.76
CA ASN A 15 10.32 24.48 -6.70
C ASN A 15 8.87 24.23 -6.25
N SER A 16 8.67 23.56 -5.11
CA SER A 16 7.35 23.12 -4.69
C SER A 16 6.38 24.30 -4.57
N GLU A 17 6.89 25.52 -4.32
CA GLU A 17 6.08 26.73 -4.31
C GLU A 17 5.47 27.08 -5.67
N SER A 18 6.12 26.76 -6.79
CA SER A 18 5.54 27.03 -8.12
C SER A 18 4.36 26.10 -8.44
N ILE A 19 4.38 24.86 -7.92
CA ILE A 19 3.27 23.91 -8.06
C ILE A 19 2.16 24.21 -7.05
N LEU A 20 2.51 24.61 -5.83
CA LEU A 20 1.55 24.77 -4.73
C LEU A 20 0.83 26.14 -4.74
N ARG A 21 1.43 27.20 -5.31
CA ARG A 21 0.82 28.54 -5.38
C ARG A 21 -0.58 28.54 -5.99
N PRO A 22 -0.80 27.97 -7.20
CA PRO A 22 -2.14 27.93 -7.79
C PRO A 22 -3.18 27.22 -6.91
N LEU A 23 -2.77 26.16 -6.19
CA LEU A 23 -3.64 25.42 -5.28
C LEU A 23 -3.97 26.23 -4.02
N ARG A 24 -2.99 26.97 -3.47
CA ARG A 24 -3.17 27.83 -2.31
C ARG A 24 -4.13 28.99 -2.60
N ASP A 25 -3.93 29.62 -3.74
CA ASP A 25 -4.71 30.79 -4.15
C ASP A 25 -6.16 30.38 -4.53
N GLY A 26 -6.33 29.17 -5.08
CA GLY A 26 -7.65 28.63 -5.45
C GLY A 26 -8.48 28.01 -4.31
N LEU A 27 -7.84 27.48 -3.25
CA LEU A 27 -8.53 26.76 -2.16
C LEU A 27 -8.71 27.59 -0.88
N GLY A 28 -8.37 28.88 -0.88
CA GLY A 28 -8.71 29.78 0.23
C GLY A 28 -8.08 29.40 1.58
N GLY A 29 -6.90 28.80 1.59
CA GLY A 29 -6.07 28.64 2.79
C GLY A 29 -6.26 27.36 3.63
N SER A 30 -7.20 26.46 3.32
CA SER A 30 -7.38 25.21 4.08
C SER A 30 -7.00 23.96 3.27
N PHE A 31 -5.72 23.81 2.95
CA PHE A 31 -5.19 22.55 2.39
C PHE A 31 -3.97 22.11 3.19
N ARG A 32 -3.75 20.79 3.24
CA ARG A 32 -2.61 20.18 3.91
C ARG A 32 -1.70 19.53 2.88
N VAL A 33 -0.44 19.91 2.89
CA VAL A 33 0.60 19.23 2.10
C VAL A 33 1.17 18.10 2.96
N THR A 34 1.12 16.87 2.47
CA THR A 34 1.77 15.71 3.11
C THR A 34 2.86 15.21 2.18
N LYS A 35 4.10 15.11 2.69
CA LYS A 35 5.27 14.64 1.94
C LYS A 35 5.58 13.20 2.33
N PHE A 36 5.98 12.40 1.34
CA PHE A 36 6.32 10.99 1.52
C PHE A 36 7.65 10.71 0.82
N ASP A 37 8.52 9.96 1.49
CA ASP A 37 9.77 9.48 0.91
C ASP A 37 9.56 8.12 0.24
N THR A 38 10.16 7.92 -0.93
CA THR A 38 10.11 6.66 -1.68
C THR A 38 11.48 6.32 -2.24
N PRO A 39 11.86 5.02 -2.34
CA PRO A 39 12.96 4.62 -3.20
C PRO A 39 12.66 4.94 -4.67
N ALA A 40 13.67 4.80 -5.54
CA ALA A 40 13.44 4.85 -6.98
C ALA A 40 12.48 3.72 -7.40
N LEU A 41 11.33 4.10 -7.97
CA LEU A 41 10.28 3.20 -8.41
C LEU A 41 9.99 3.44 -9.89
N PRO A 42 9.63 2.39 -10.65
CA PRO A 42 9.05 2.59 -11.97
C PRO A 42 7.69 3.30 -11.82
N ILE A 43 7.29 4.09 -12.83
CA ILE A 43 6.07 4.92 -12.77
C ILE A 43 4.83 4.10 -12.40
N HIS A 44 4.72 2.88 -12.92
CA HIS A 44 3.59 1.99 -12.62
C HIS A 44 3.54 1.52 -11.17
N ALA A 45 4.60 1.63 -10.38
CA ALA A 45 4.62 1.22 -8.98
C ALA A 45 4.30 2.37 -8.01
N PHE A 46 4.09 3.58 -8.52
CA PHE A 46 3.68 4.72 -7.72
C PHE A 46 2.18 4.66 -7.44
N ALA A 47 1.80 4.82 -6.17
CA ALA A 47 0.41 4.91 -5.78
C ALA A 47 0.20 5.76 -4.52
N PHE A 48 -0.98 6.35 -4.42
CA PHE A 48 -1.45 7.05 -3.23
C PHE A 48 -2.98 6.92 -3.16
N ALA A 49 -3.52 7.05 -1.96
CA ALA A 49 -4.96 7.06 -1.72
C ALA A 49 -5.34 8.31 -0.91
N ILE A 50 -6.42 8.97 -1.30
CA ILE A 50 -7.01 10.09 -0.57
C ILE A 50 -8.44 9.72 -0.25
N GLY A 51 -8.79 9.71 1.03
CA GLY A 51 -10.13 9.36 1.47
C GLY A 51 -10.29 9.59 2.97
N ARG A 52 -11.54 9.57 3.43
CA ARG A 52 -11.89 9.62 4.86
C ARG A 52 -11.83 8.22 5.44
N PHE A 53 -10.61 7.74 5.67
CA PHE A 53 -10.39 6.41 6.19
C PHE A 53 -10.21 6.43 7.71
N ARG A 54 -10.77 5.43 8.37
CA ARG A 54 -10.26 4.91 9.63
C ARG A 54 -9.19 3.87 9.34
N GLN A 55 -8.39 3.55 10.34
CA GLN A 55 -7.33 2.56 10.22
C GLN A 55 -7.29 1.64 11.44
N LYS A 56 -6.91 0.39 11.21
CA LYS A 56 -6.44 -0.53 12.24
C LYS A 56 -5.02 -0.94 11.92
N THR A 57 -4.18 -1.05 12.94
CA THR A 57 -2.76 -1.34 12.79
C THR A 57 -2.36 -2.48 13.70
N LYS A 58 -1.54 -3.39 13.18
CA LYS A 58 -0.95 -4.51 13.93
C LYS A 58 0.50 -4.71 13.47
N ASN A 59 1.37 -5.06 14.40
CA ASN A 59 2.74 -5.40 14.08
C ASN A 59 2.85 -6.90 13.83
N SER A 60 3.51 -7.26 12.74
CA SER A 60 4.13 -8.56 12.53
C SER A 60 5.51 -8.58 13.18
N THR A 61 6.20 -9.72 13.13
CA THR A 61 7.59 -9.85 13.60
C THR A 61 8.52 -8.79 12.97
N GLN A 62 8.26 -8.38 11.73
CA GLN A 62 9.14 -7.48 10.97
C GLN A 62 8.45 -6.26 10.35
N HIS A 63 7.12 -6.23 10.29
CA HIS A 63 6.35 -5.21 9.57
C HIS A 63 5.29 -4.56 10.43
N THR A 64 4.97 -3.30 10.17
CA THR A 64 3.72 -2.70 10.62
C THR A 64 2.69 -2.80 9.50
N VAL A 65 1.62 -3.56 9.73
CA VAL A 65 0.49 -3.69 8.80
C VAL A 65 -0.61 -2.74 9.22
N THR A 66 -1.15 -1.96 8.29
CA THR A 66 -2.29 -1.07 8.51
C THR A 66 -3.35 -1.33 7.47
N VAL A 67 -4.57 -1.63 7.92
CA VAL A 67 -5.75 -1.77 7.05
C VAL A 67 -6.62 -0.54 7.21
N TYR A 68 -6.92 0.10 6.08
CA TYR A 68 -7.78 1.28 6.00
C TYR A 68 -9.18 0.86 5.57
N ALA A 69 -10.21 1.57 6.03
CA ALA A 69 -11.57 1.44 5.54
C ALA A 69 -12.39 2.68 5.89
N ARG A 70 -13.60 2.81 5.34
CA ARG A 70 -14.56 3.80 5.82
C ARG A 70 -14.95 3.50 7.26
N ASP A 71 -15.44 4.51 7.97
CA ASP A 71 -15.85 4.39 9.38
C ASP A 71 -16.91 3.29 9.58
N SER A 72 -17.87 3.16 8.66
CA SER A 72 -18.90 2.11 8.69
C SER A 72 -18.35 0.69 8.55
N ASP A 73 -17.20 0.54 7.88
CA ASP A 73 -16.72 -0.77 7.40
C ASP A 73 -15.48 -1.25 8.18
N ILE A 74 -14.89 -0.40 9.03
CA ILE A 74 -13.67 -0.70 9.79
C ILE A 74 -13.82 -1.90 10.73
N GLY A 75 -15.06 -2.25 11.11
CA GLY A 75 -15.36 -3.47 11.85
C GLY A 75 -14.99 -4.74 11.07
N MET A 76 -15.14 -4.72 9.74
CA MET A 76 -14.96 -5.86 8.84
C MET A 76 -13.50 -6.05 8.37
N THR A 77 -12.57 -5.22 8.83
CA THR A 77 -11.15 -5.31 8.42
C THR A 77 -10.28 -6.13 9.38
N GLN A 78 -10.85 -6.60 10.49
CA GLN A 78 -10.09 -7.28 11.55
C GLN A 78 -9.43 -8.55 11.02
N HIS A 79 -10.21 -9.40 10.35
CA HIS A 79 -9.70 -10.63 9.76
C HIS A 79 -8.57 -10.38 8.77
N ALA A 80 -8.75 -9.40 7.88
CA ALA A 80 -7.71 -9.04 6.92
C ALA A 80 -6.41 -8.59 7.59
N LEU A 81 -6.52 -7.80 8.66
CA LEU A 81 -5.36 -7.34 9.42
C LEU A 81 -4.62 -8.52 10.09
N ASP A 82 -5.36 -9.42 10.73
CA ASP A 82 -4.79 -10.56 11.44
C ASP A 82 -4.12 -11.54 10.46
N ARG A 83 -4.80 -11.89 9.37
CA ARG A 83 -4.24 -12.78 8.33
C ARG A 83 -3.04 -12.17 7.63
N SER A 84 -3.06 -10.86 7.36
CA SER A 84 -1.90 -10.20 6.73
C SER A 84 -0.64 -10.31 7.58
N VAL A 85 -0.76 -10.19 8.90
CA VAL A 85 0.36 -10.36 9.83
C VAL A 85 0.86 -11.81 9.83
N GLU A 86 -0.05 -12.78 9.92
CA GLU A 86 0.29 -14.22 9.86
C GLU A 86 0.98 -14.59 8.55
N ILE A 87 0.41 -14.16 7.42
CA ILE A 87 0.94 -14.41 6.08
C ILE A 87 2.34 -13.81 5.92
N LEU A 88 2.56 -12.56 6.36
CA LEU A 88 3.87 -11.92 6.24
C LEU A 88 4.92 -12.63 7.08
N ASP A 89 4.58 -13.04 8.29
CA ASP A 89 5.50 -13.79 9.14
C ASP A 89 5.81 -15.16 8.54
N HIS A 90 4.81 -15.85 7.97
CA HIS A 90 5.03 -17.08 7.21
C HIS A 90 5.91 -16.89 5.98
N ILE A 91 5.68 -15.85 5.17
CA ILE A 91 6.52 -15.54 4.00
C ILE A 91 7.96 -15.30 4.42
N ASN A 92 8.17 -14.50 5.47
CA ASN A 92 9.51 -14.18 5.97
C ASN A 92 10.24 -15.44 6.47
N THR A 93 9.56 -16.30 7.23
CA THR A 93 10.12 -17.56 7.72
C THR A 93 10.39 -18.54 6.57
N TYR A 94 9.44 -18.71 5.66
CA TYR A 94 9.55 -19.67 4.55
C TYR A 94 10.67 -19.31 3.58
N LEU A 95 10.81 -18.02 3.24
CA LEU A 95 11.85 -17.55 2.32
C LEU A 95 13.19 -17.29 3.00
N ASN A 96 13.25 -17.35 4.34
CA ASN A 96 14.38 -16.88 5.15
C ASN A 96 14.88 -15.49 4.68
N TYR A 97 13.94 -14.60 4.36
CA TYR A 97 14.20 -13.31 3.76
C TYR A 97 13.30 -12.25 4.39
N SER A 98 13.89 -11.10 4.77
CA SER A 98 13.15 -10.00 5.35
C SER A 98 12.72 -9.00 4.28
N LEU A 99 11.41 -8.84 4.13
CA LEU A 99 10.83 -7.78 3.30
C LEU A 99 11.00 -6.38 3.94
N LYS A 100 11.40 -6.30 5.22
CA LYS A 100 11.38 -5.05 6.03
C LYS A 100 12.22 -3.93 5.43
N SER A 101 13.36 -4.27 4.83
CA SER A 101 14.25 -3.29 4.18
C SER A 101 13.61 -2.62 2.96
N ALA A 102 12.73 -3.33 2.25
CA ALA A 102 12.00 -2.81 1.11
C ALA A 102 10.66 -2.19 1.52
N HIS A 103 9.98 -2.77 2.51
CA HIS A 103 8.61 -2.44 2.90
C HIS A 103 8.46 -2.48 4.45
N PRO A 104 8.95 -1.48 5.18
CA PRO A 104 8.86 -1.48 6.65
C PRO A 104 7.41 -1.30 7.15
N LYS A 105 6.56 -0.69 6.33
CA LYS A 105 5.12 -0.50 6.57
C LYS A 105 4.36 -0.99 5.35
N ILE A 106 3.24 -1.68 5.59
CA ILE A 106 2.34 -2.17 4.55
C ILE A 106 0.95 -1.62 4.84
N GLY A 107 0.46 -0.77 3.94
CA GLY A 107 -0.93 -0.31 3.93
C GLY A 107 -1.78 -1.22 3.05
N ILE A 108 -3.00 -1.51 3.48
CA ILE A 108 -4.02 -2.19 2.67
C ILE A 108 -5.25 -1.30 2.67
N VAL A 109 -5.72 -0.90 1.50
CA VAL A 109 -6.82 0.05 1.34
C VAL A 109 -7.87 -0.48 0.36
N PRO A 110 -9.17 -0.32 0.66
CA PRO A 110 -10.22 -0.64 -0.28
C PRO A 110 -10.19 0.35 -1.45
N ALA A 111 -10.33 -0.16 -2.66
CA ALA A 111 -10.55 0.66 -3.84
C ALA A 111 -11.66 0.07 -4.73
N PRO A 112 -12.49 0.93 -5.34
CA PRO A 112 -13.51 0.48 -6.27
C PRO A 112 -12.87 -0.07 -7.56
N ASN A 113 -13.52 -1.05 -8.17
CA ASN A 113 -13.17 -1.59 -9.50
C ASN A 113 -11.75 -2.17 -9.63
N VAL A 114 -11.13 -2.60 -8.53
CA VAL A 114 -9.88 -3.37 -8.57
C VAL A 114 -10.09 -4.77 -8.00
N GLY A 115 -9.66 -5.81 -8.71
CA GLY A 115 -9.62 -7.17 -8.14
C GLY A 115 -8.59 -7.22 -7.01
N GLY A 116 -7.38 -6.75 -7.30
CA GLY A 116 -6.33 -6.53 -6.32
C GLY A 116 -5.07 -5.99 -7.01
N TYR A 117 -4.43 -4.99 -6.41
CA TYR A 117 -3.28 -4.32 -6.98
C TYR A 117 -2.24 -4.01 -5.91
N SER A 118 -1.05 -4.57 -6.08
CA SER A 118 0.04 -4.45 -5.11
C SER A 118 1.08 -3.46 -5.60
N THR A 119 1.32 -2.42 -4.82
CA THR A 119 2.47 -1.52 -4.97
C THR A 119 3.39 -1.63 -3.75
N PRO A 120 4.67 -1.26 -3.89
CA PRO A 120 5.60 -1.14 -2.77
C PRO A 120 5.02 -0.38 -1.57
N GLY A 121 4.65 -1.10 -0.51
CA GLY A 121 4.14 -0.53 0.74
C GLY A 121 2.65 -0.16 0.75
N LEU A 122 1.92 -0.34 -0.36
CA LEU A 122 0.47 -0.09 -0.42
C LEU A 122 -0.23 -1.09 -1.35
N ILE A 123 -1.21 -1.81 -0.81
CA ILE A 123 -2.04 -2.78 -1.54
C ILE A 123 -3.46 -2.24 -1.64
N PHE A 124 -4.03 -2.30 -2.83
CA PHE A 124 -5.42 -2.00 -3.10
C PHE A 124 -6.19 -3.28 -3.31
N LEU A 125 -7.33 -3.44 -2.62
CA LEU A 125 -8.24 -4.56 -2.80
C LEU A 125 -9.66 -4.02 -3.00
N SER A 126 -10.50 -4.75 -3.72
CA SER A 126 -11.95 -4.45 -3.64
C SER A 126 -12.46 -4.73 -2.23
N GLU A 127 -13.55 -4.06 -1.86
CA GLU A 127 -14.25 -4.32 -0.60
C GLU A 127 -14.63 -5.81 -0.48
N ALA A 128 -15.06 -6.43 -1.58
CA ALA A 128 -15.40 -7.86 -1.66
C ALA A 128 -14.21 -8.84 -1.52
N ASN A 129 -12.98 -8.32 -1.49
CA ASN A 129 -11.75 -9.10 -1.30
C ASN A 129 -10.99 -8.68 -0.02
N LEU A 130 -11.54 -7.74 0.74
CA LEU A 130 -10.91 -7.22 1.97
C LEU A 130 -11.81 -7.37 3.19
N PHE A 131 -13.12 -7.21 3.05
CA PHE A 131 -14.04 -7.17 4.17
C PHE A 131 -14.58 -8.55 4.50
N TYR A 132 -14.43 -8.93 5.77
CA TYR A 132 -14.99 -10.15 6.34
C TYR A 132 -15.38 -9.90 7.80
N GLN A 133 -16.55 -10.38 8.19
CA GLN A 133 -16.99 -10.33 9.57
C GLN A 133 -17.52 -11.70 10.00
N ASP A 134 -16.86 -12.29 11.00
CA ASP A 134 -17.28 -13.55 11.59
C ASP A 134 -18.73 -13.50 12.08
N GLY A 135 -19.48 -14.56 11.83
CA GLY A 135 -20.91 -14.67 12.10
C GLY A 135 -21.84 -13.82 11.23
N LYS A 136 -21.32 -12.99 10.30
CA LYS A 136 -22.14 -12.19 9.36
C LYS A 136 -21.83 -12.47 7.89
N SER A 137 -20.57 -12.72 7.58
CA SER A 137 -20.11 -13.04 6.23
C SER A 137 -20.24 -14.55 5.97
N PRO A 138 -20.48 -14.99 4.72
CA PRO A 138 -20.40 -16.40 4.36
C PRO A 138 -19.00 -16.97 4.60
N ALA A 139 -18.90 -18.26 4.94
CA ALA A 139 -17.63 -18.91 5.25
C ALA A 139 -16.68 -18.93 4.03
N GLU A 140 -17.23 -19.04 2.82
CA GLU A 140 -16.45 -19.01 1.57
C GLU A 140 -15.74 -17.67 1.36
N LEU A 141 -16.28 -16.59 1.94
CA LEU A 141 -15.66 -15.27 1.88
C LEU A 141 -14.39 -15.21 2.74
N GLU A 142 -14.32 -15.98 3.83
CA GLU A 142 -13.14 -16.04 4.69
C GLU A 142 -11.93 -16.55 3.90
N GLU A 143 -12.11 -17.69 3.23
CA GLU A 143 -11.07 -18.30 2.40
C GLU A 143 -10.68 -17.37 1.24
N LYS A 144 -11.67 -16.80 0.55
CA LYS A 144 -11.45 -15.88 -0.57
C LYS A 144 -10.62 -14.65 -0.16
N VAL A 145 -10.99 -13.98 0.94
CA VAL A 145 -10.26 -12.81 1.45
C VAL A 145 -8.84 -13.20 1.85
N THR A 146 -8.69 -14.34 2.52
CA THR A 146 -7.37 -14.83 2.95
C THR A 146 -6.47 -15.15 1.76
N PHE A 147 -6.99 -15.85 0.75
CA PHE A 147 -6.28 -16.18 -0.47
C PHE A 147 -5.84 -14.91 -1.21
N GLU A 148 -6.72 -13.93 -1.37
CA GLU A 148 -6.39 -12.72 -2.13
C GLU A 148 -5.37 -11.85 -1.40
N LEU A 149 -5.45 -11.76 -0.06
CA LEU A 149 -4.40 -11.15 0.75
C LEU A 149 -3.05 -11.85 0.55
N ALA A 150 -3.04 -13.19 0.62
CA ALA A 150 -1.83 -13.97 0.42
C ALA A 150 -1.22 -13.76 -0.97
N TYR A 151 -2.07 -13.78 -2.00
CA TYR A 151 -1.66 -13.56 -3.38
C TYR A 151 -1.03 -12.17 -3.60
N GLN A 152 -1.63 -11.12 -3.04
CA GLN A 152 -1.11 -9.76 -3.16
C GLN A 152 0.16 -9.55 -2.33
N LEU A 153 0.21 -10.05 -1.10
CA LEU A 153 1.40 -9.97 -0.25
C LEU A 153 2.59 -10.73 -0.85
N ALA A 154 2.35 -11.88 -1.47
CA ALA A 154 3.39 -12.64 -2.17
C ALA A 154 4.02 -11.84 -3.34
N LYS A 155 3.27 -10.96 -4.01
CA LYS A 155 3.82 -10.09 -5.07
C LYS A 155 4.81 -9.06 -4.56
N LEU A 156 4.79 -8.73 -3.26
CA LEU A 156 5.79 -7.84 -2.65
C LEU A 156 7.16 -8.52 -2.54
N VAL A 157 7.21 -9.85 -2.59
CA VAL A 157 8.46 -10.60 -2.66
C VAL A 157 9.08 -10.38 -4.04
N LYS A 158 10.10 -9.53 -4.09
CA LYS A 158 10.90 -9.38 -5.31
C LYS A 158 11.65 -10.68 -5.59
N ASN A 159 11.37 -11.28 -6.75
CA ASN A 159 12.25 -12.29 -7.32
C ASN A 159 13.62 -11.65 -7.59
N LYS A 160 14.62 -11.93 -6.76
CA LYS A 160 16.02 -11.89 -7.21
C LYS A 160 16.21 -13.04 -8.20
N LYS A 161 15.71 -12.90 -9.44
CA LYS A 161 16.20 -13.73 -10.53
C LYS A 161 17.61 -13.24 -10.89
N LYS A 162 18.57 -14.04 -10.43
CA LYS A 162 19.90 -14.34 -10.99
C LYS A 162 20.78 -13.14 -11.37
N LYS A 163 21.79 -12.89 -10.53
CA LYS A 163 23.12 -12.61 -11.08
C LYS A 163 23.82 -13.96 -11.26
#